data_AF-X1IK26-F1
#
_entry.id   AF-X1IK26-F1
#
_cell.length_a   1.000
_cell.length_b   1.000
_cell.length_c   1.000
_cell.angle_alpha   90.00
_cell.angle_beta   90.00
_cell.angle_gamma   90.00
#
_symmetry.space_group_name_H-M   'P 1'
#
loop_
_entity.id
_entity.type
_entity.pdbx_description
1 polymer ?
#
loop_
_entity_poly.entity_id
_entity_poly.type
_entity_poly.pdbx_seq_one_letter_code
_entity_poly.pdbx_strand_id
1 'polypeptide(L)' 'MNNIKKSNKKDRQPVCSKCGCGHIYFTNTKIVCRRCGHVEQRGNAEVVNDA' A
#
# COMPACT_ATOMS: atom_id res chain seq x y z
N MET A 1 11.79 11.02 -32.13
CA MET A 1 10.56 10.30 -31.72
C MET A 1 10.31 10.52 -30.23
N ASN A 2 9.29 11.29 -29.86
CA ASN A 2 8.90 11.50 -28.46
C ASN A 2 8.08 10.30 -27.98
N ASN A 3 8.75 9.33 -27.35
CA ASN A 3 8.06 8.24 -26.68
C ASN A 3 7.57 8.73 -25.31
N ILE A 4 6.41 9.40 -25.31
CA ILE A 4 5.59 9.60 -24.12
C ILE A 4 5.14 8.21 -23.67
N LYS A 5 5.97 7.52 -22.88
CA LYS A 5 5.52 6.33 -22.15
C LYS A 5 4.51 6.85 -21.14
N LYS A 6 3.22 6.74 -21.50
CA LYS A 6 2.09 6.84 -20.57
C LYS A 6 2.50 6.12 -19.29
N SER A 7 2.80 6.88 -18.25
CA SER A 7 2.89 6.37 -16.89
C SER A 7 1.48 5.91 -16.54
N ASN A 8 1.15 4.68 -16.96
CA ASN A 8 0.10 3.90 -16.35
C ASN A 8 0.54 3.74 -14.90
N LYS A 9 0.23 4.74 -14.06
CA LYS A 9 0.03 4.59 -12.63
C LYS A 9 -1.15 3.62 -12.51
N LYS A 10 -0.89 2.34 -12.82
CA LYS A 10 -1.72 1.25 -12.33
C LYS A 10 -1.66 1.47 -10.84
N ASP A 11 -2.77 1.91 -10.25
CA ASP A 11 -3.04 1.77 -8.83
C ASP A 11 -2.45 0.42 -8.42
N ARG A 12 -1.26 0.46 -7.80
CA ARG A 12 -0.62 -0.74 -7.29
C ARG A 12 -1.52 -1.14 -6.15
N GLN A 13 -2.49 -1.99 -6.47
CA GLN A 13 -3.36 -2.55 -5.47
C GLN A 13 -2.44 -3.17 -4.42
N PRO A 14 -2.60 -2.79 -3.15
CA PRO A 14 -1.71 -3.20 -2.09
C PRO A 14 -1.72 -4.73 -2.00
N VAL A 15 -0.54 -5.33 -2.11
CA VAL A 15 -0.33 -6.76 -1.92
C VAL A 15 0.35 -6.98 -0.58
N CYS A 16 0.12 -8.14 0.02
CA CYS A 16 0.78 -8.48 1.26
C CYS A 16 2.28 -8.71 1.04
N SER A 17 3.12 -7.98 1.78
CA SER A 17 4.59 -8.12 1.75
C SER A 17 5.09 -9.52 2.13
N LYS A 18 4.28 -10.34 2.83
CA LYS A 18 4.62 -11.73 3.24
C LYS A 18 4.23 -12.79 2.20
N CYS A 19 2.96 -12.80 1.74
CA CYS A 19 2.45 -13.83 0.82
C CYS A 19 2.43 -13.40 -0.65
N GLY A 20 2.64 -12.12 -0.95
CA GLY A 20 2.46 -11.54 -2.29
C GLY A 20 0.99 -11.51 -2.77
N CYS A 21 0.05 -11.86 -1.90
CA CYS A 21 -1.35 -12.02 -2.26
C CYS A 21 -2.15 -10.71 -2.06
N GLY A 22 -3.16 -10.49 -2.92
CA GLY A 22 -3.99 -9.27 -2.95
C GLY A 22 -5.19 -9.29 -2.00
N HIS A 23 -5.29 -10.26 -1.09
CA HIS A 23 -6.39 -10.36 -0.12
C HIS A 23 -6.18 -9.43 1.08
N ILE A 24 -6.03 -8.14 0.80
CA ILE A 24 -5.76 -7.11 1.79
C ILE A 24 -7.05 -6.44 2.26
N TYR A 25 -7.10 -6.13 3.55
CA TYR A 25 -8.14 -5.36 4.20
C TYR A 25 -7.52 -4.15 4.90
N PHE A 26 -8.14 -2.99 4.76
CA PHE A 26 -7.71 -1.74 5.36
C PHE A 26 -8.53 -1.43 6.59
N THR A 27 -7.86 -1.18 7.69
CA THR A 27 -8.43 -0.51 8.87
C THR A 27 -7.84 0.90 8.96
N ASN A 28 -8.40 1.76 9.81
CA ASN A 28 -7.95 3.15 9.97
C ASN A 28 -6.43 3.30 10.14
N THR A 29 -5.75 2.35 10.78
CA THR A 29 -4.30 2.43 11.06
C THR A 29 -3.51 1.19 10.63
N LYS A 30 -4.15 0.18 10.03
CA LYS A 30 -3.48 -1.10 9.72
C LYS A 30 -3.93 -1.66 8.38
N ILE A 31 -2.99 -2.29 7.71
CA ILE A 31 -3.17 -3.10 6.51
C ILE A 31 -3.09 -4.57 6.94
N VAL A 32 -4.15 -5.33 6.76
CA VAL A 32 -4.24 -6.73 7.19
C VAL A 32 -4.38 -7.64 5.98
N CYS A 33 -3.56 -8.67 5.88
CA CYS A 33 -3.71 -9.73 4.89
C CYS A 33 -4.60 -10.85 5.43
N ARG A 34 -5.76 -11.07 4.81
CA ARG A 34 -6.70 -12.12 5.21
C ARG A 34 -6.19 -13.54 4.93
N ARG A 35 -5.22 -13.71 4.03
CA ARG A 35 -4.73 -15.03 3.65
C ARG A 35 -3.77 -15.61 4.68
N CYS A 36 -2.84 -14.80 5.17
CA CYS A 36 -1.78 -15.25 6.09
C CYS A 36 -1.84 -14.57 7.46
N GLY A 37 -2.78 -13.65 7.69
CA GLY A 37 -2.91 -12.90 8.94
C GLY A 37 -1.84 -11.83 9.16
N HIS A 38 -1.01 -11.53 8.16
CA HIS A 38 0.03 -10.50 8.29
C HIS A 38 -0.59 -9.11 8.47
N VAL A 39 -0.07 -8.34 9.41
CA VAL A 39 -0.53 -6.97 9.71
C VAL A 39 0.64 -6.01 9.55
N GLU A 40 0.45 -4.98 8.74
CA GLU A 40 1.37 -3.85 8.57
C GLU A 40 0.70 -2.61 9.15
N GLN A 41 1.39 -1.89 10.03
CA GLN A 41 0.88 -0.62 10.55
C GLN A 41 1.06 0.43 9.46
N ARG A 42 -0.05 1.02 9.03
CA ARG A 42 0.01 2.32 8.36
C ARG A 42 0.32 3.30 9.46
N GLY A 43 1.59 3.71 9.55
CA GLY A 43 1.94 4.88 10.34
C GLY A 43 0.90 5.94 10.05
N ASN A 44 0.25 6.44 11.10
CA ASN A 44 -0.45 7.72 10.98
C ASN A 44 0.59 8.62 10.31
N ALA A 45 0.24 9.29 9.22
CA ALA A 45 1.09 10.36 8.74
C ALA A 45 1.04 11.41 9.86
N GLU A 46 1.87 11.24 10.89
CA GLU A 46 2.25 12.28 11.81
C GLU A 46 2.78 13.34 10.86
N VAL A 47 1.92 14.32 10.60
CA VAL A 47 2.29 15.57 9.97
C VAL A 47 3.36 16.14 10.89
N VAL A 48 4.61 15.78 10.60
CA VAL A 48 5.77 16.47 11.12
C VAL A 48 5.64 17.89 10.58
N ASN A 49 5.02 18.75 11.37
CA ASN A 49 5.19 20.16 11.24
C ASN A 49 6.53 20.43 11.90
N ASP A 50 7.61 20.37 11.11
CA ASP A 50 8.87 20.99 11.49
C ASP A 50 8.58 22.49 11.69
N ALA A 51 8.40 22.88 12.95
CA ALA A 51 8.19 24.25 13.40
C ALA A 51 9.51 25.02 13.48
#